data_AF-A0A3M1A9K5-F1
#
_entry.id   AF-A0A3M1A9K5-F1
#
_cell.length_a   1.000
_cell.length_b   1.000
_cell.length_c   1.000
_cell.angle_alpha   90.00
_cell.angle_beta   90.00
_cell.angle_gamma   90.00
#
_symmetry.space_group_name_H-M   'P 1'
#
loop_
_entity.id
_entity.type
_entity.pdbx_description
1 polymer ?
#
loop_
_entity_poly.entity_id
_entity_poly.type
_entity_poly.pdbx_seq_one_letter_code
_entity_poly.pdbx_strand_id
1 'polypeptide(L)'
;RLDPRHDARKPLEDYEVILVDQRALTLLPGVEKWYGRLQEFAKAGGHLVIFPQDPQVWNAHPLWPGLSLRTTLAMDEHTPVQTQAEHSFLTSPNKITAGDWQNWLYARGYSIVSGPALPQAEVPLKTADGIALLLTQRLGQGRITYVNLALKPQLLNIHAGAFRLLANILSCDPAGAGRPMAVSPPERRSEGKS
;
A
#
# COMPACT_ATOMS: atom_id res chain seq x y z
N ARG A 1 8.27 -19.33 -1.07
CA ARG A 1 8.01 -18.45 -2.23
C ARG A 1 6.50 -18.46 -2.40
N LEU A 2 5.80 -17.36 -2.14
CA LEU A 2 4.36 -17.26 -2.39
C LEU A 2 4.13 -17.40 -3.89
N ASP A 3 3.55 -18.52 -4.34
CA ASP A 3 3.10 -18.69 -5.72
C ASP A 3 1.58 -18.43 -5.75
N PRO A 4 1.10 -17.33 -6.33
CA PRO A 4 -0.33 -17.06 -6.42
C PRO A 4 -1.10 -18.13 -7.21
N ARG A 5 -0.41 -19.03 -7.94
CA ARG A 5 -1.02 -20.19 -8.60
C ARG A 5 -1.40 -21.33 -7.65
N HIS A 6 -0.82 -21.39 -6.45
CA HIS A 6 -1.03 -22.47 -5.49
C HIS A 6 -1.42 -22.00 -4.07
N ASP A 7 -1.11 -20.75 -3.68
CA ASP A 7 -1.13 -20.32 -2.28
C ASP A 7 -2.22 -19.29 -1.91
N ALA A 8 -3.19 -19.01 -2.79
CA ALA A 8 -4.42 -18.38 -2.34
C ALA A 8 -5.16 -19.41 -1.45
N ARG A 9 -4.79 -19.46 -0.17
CA ARG A 9 -5.36 -20.37 0.83
C ARG A 9 -6.86 -20.17 1.01
N LYS A 10 -7.38 -19.05 0.48
CA LYS A 10 -8.77 -18.62 0.42
C LYS A 10 -9.03 -17.85 -0.89
N PRO A 11 -10.29 -17.73 -1.32
CA PRO A 11 -10.69 -16.78 -2.36
C PRO A 11 -10.24 -15.34 -2.04
N LEU A 12 -10.05 -14.49 -3.06
CA LEU A 12 -9.53 -13.13 -2.86
C LEU A 12 -10.46 -12.27 -2.00
N GLU A 13 -11.77 -12.53 -2.13
CA GLU A 13 -12.86 -11.90 -1.38
C GLU A 13 -12.82 -12.15 0.14
N ASP A 14 -12.07 -13.15 0.60
CA ASP A 14 -11.91 -13.43 2.04
C ASP A 14 -10.82 -12.56 2.69
N TYR A 15 -10.05 -11.81 1.90
CA TYR A 15 -9.05 -10.87 2.40
C TYR A 15 -9.66 -9.48 2.53
N GLU A 16 -9.19 -8.70 3.50
CA GLU A 16 -9.58 -7.29 3.62
C GLU A 16 -8.61 -6.39 2.84
N VAL A 17 -7.33 -6.77 2.82
CA VAL A 17 -6.25 -6.04 2.18
C VAL A 17 -5.42 -6.99 1.34
N ILE A 18 -5.12 -6.58 0.11
CA ILE A 18 -4.13 -7.26 -0.74
C ILE A 18 -2.98 -6.30 -0.98
N LEU A 19 -1.77 -6.77 -0.68
CA LEU A 19 -0.53 -6.05 -0.93
C LEU A 19 0.18 -6.63 -2.16
N VAL A 20 0.45 -5.78 -3.15
CA VAL A 20 1.28 -6.09 -4.30
C VAL A 20 2.68 -5.58 -4.02
N ASP A 21 3.61 -6.51 -3.75
CA ASP A 21 4.98 -6.19 -3.31
C ASP A 21 5.78 -5.46 -4.40
N GLN A 22 6.86 -4.81 -3.98
CA GLN A 22 7.76 -4.06 -4.83
C GLN A 22 8.27 -4.92 -6.00
N ARG A 23 8.13 -4.40 -7.23
CA ARG A 23 8.50 -5.08 -8.49
C ARG A 23 7.79 -6.43 -8.73
N ALA A 24 6.70 -6.73 -8.03
CA ALA A 24 5.92 -7.94 -8.28
C ALA A 24 5.50 -8.06 -9.76
N LEU A 25 5.17 -6.95 -10.42
CA LEU A 25 4.75 -6.95 -11.83
C LEU A 25 5.86 -7.43 -12.78
N THR A 26 7.13 -7.24 -12.40
CA THR A 26 8.29 -7.70 -13.16
C THR A 26 8.72 -9.12 -12.76
N LEU A 27 8.68 -9.41 -11.46
CA LEU A 27 9.33 -10.60 -10.88
C LEU A 27 8.43 -11.83 -10.81
N LEU A 28 7.11 -11.66 -11.00
CA LEU A 28 6.13 -12.73 -10.94
C LEU A 28 5.53 -12.97 -12.34
N PRO A 29 6.01 -13.98 -13.08
CA PRO A 29 5.45 -14.31 -14.39
C PRO A 29 3.96 -14.65 -14.30
N GLY A 30 3.14 -14.08 -15.19
CA GLY A 30 1.70 -14.35 -15.25
C GLY A 30 0.85 -13.53 -14.29
N VAL A 31 1.44 -12.60 -13.53
CA VAL A 31 0.72 -11.72 -12.59
C VAL A 31 -0.29 -10.82 -13.29
N GLU A 32 -0.06 -10.47 -14.55
CA GLU A 32 -0.97 -9.68 -15.40
C GLU A 32 -2.37 -10.30 -15.50
N LYS A 33 -2.47 -11.63 -15.43
CA LYS A 33 -3.74 -12.37 -15.46
C LYS A 33 -4.62 -12.08 -14.23
N TRP A 34 -4.02 -11.57 -13.15
CA TRP A 34 -4.71 -11.24 -11.91
C TRP A 34 -5.16 -9.79 -11.83
N TYR A 35 -4.75 -8.92 -12.76
CA TYR A 35 -5.00 -7.47 -12.65
C TYR A 35 -6.49 -7.15 -12.57
N GLY A 36 -7.30 -7.77 -13.45
CA GLY A 36 -8.75 -7.61 -13.41
C GLY A 36 -9.33 -8.06 -12.06
N ARG A 37 -8.90 -9.21 -11.55
CA ARG A 37 -9.36 -9.72 -10.24
C ARG A 37 -8.94 -8.81 -9.07
N LEU A 38 -7.75 -8.23 -9.11
CA LEU A 38 -7.27 -7.30 -8.09
C LEU A 38 -8.06 -5.98 -8.09
N GLN A 39 -8.41 -5.49 -9.28
CA GLN A 39 -9.27 -4.31 -9.42
C GLN A 39 -10.70 -4.59 -8.96
N GLU A 40 -11.27 -5.75 -9.32
CA GLU A 40 -12.60 -6.16 -8.85
C GLU A 40 -12.62 -6.37 -7.33
N PHE A 41 -11.56 -6.94 -6.75
CA PHE A 41 -11.38 -7.03 -5.30
C PHE A 41 -11.49 -5.65 -4.62
N ALA A 42 -10.78 -4.64 -5.14
CA ALA A 42 -10.87 -3.28 -4.61
C ALA A 42 -12.28 -2.69 -4.78
N LYS A 43 -12.89 -2.86 -5.97
CA LYS A 43 -14.27 -2.40 -6.23
C LYS A 43 -15.30 -3.03 -5.29
N ALA A 44 -15.09 -4.28 -4.88
CA ALA A 44 -15.97 -5.05 -4.01
C ALA A 44 -15.82 -4.71 -2.51
N GLY A 45 -14.94 -3.77 -2.14
CA GLY A 45 -14.76 -3.35 -0.75
C GLY A 45 -13.38 -3.66 -0.16
N GLY A 46 -12.51 -4.31 -0.92
CA GLY A 46 -11.13 -4.57 -0.51
C GLY A 46 -10.24 -3.34 -0.57
N HIS A 47 -9.10 -3.38 0.13
CA HIS A 47 -8.03 -2.40 0.01
C HIS A 47 -6.87 -2.99 -0.80
N LEU A 48 -6.68 -2.51 -2.03
CA LEU A 48 -5.53 -2.88 -2.86
C LEU A 48 -4.37 -1.90 -2.61
N VAL A 49 -3.31 -2.37 -1.97
CA VAL A 49 -2.09 -1.60 -1.70
C VAL A 49 -0.99 -2.04 -2.65
N ILE A 50 -0.41 -1.10 -3.38
CA ILE A 50 0.60 -1.39 -4.40
C ILE A 50 1.90 -0.67 -4.05
N PHE A 51 2.95 -1.46 -3.83
CA PHE A 51 4.30 -0.97 -3.63
C PHE A 51 4.99 -0.62 -4.96
N PRO A 52 6.16 0.05 -4.93
CA PRO A 52 6.79 0.58 -6.14
C PRO A 52 7.05 -0.49 -7.20
N GLN A 53 6.69 -0.20 -8.45
CA GLN A 53 6.88 -1.12 -9.57
C GLN A 53 7.92 -0.58 -10.55
N ASP A 54 8.43 -1.45 -11.41
CA ASP A 54 9.22 -1.01 -12.55
C ASP A 54 8.37 -0.12 -13.47
N PRO A 55 8.80 1.11 -13.80
CA PRO A 55 7.97 2.02 -14.59
C PRO A 55 7.64 1.52 -15.98
N GLN A 56 8.54 0.80 -16.65
CA GLN A 56 8.27 0.27 -17.99
C GLN A 56 7.17 -0.78 -17.94
N VAL A 57 7.24 -1.70 -16.97
CA VAL A 57 6.23 -2.74 -16.78
C VAL A 57 4.89 -2.13 -16.34
N TRP A 58 4.91 -1.19 -15.39
CA TRP A 58 3.71 -0.50 -14.92
C TRP A 58 3.02 0.25 -16.06
N ASN A 59 3.76 1.08 -16.81
CA ASN A 59 3.17 1.94 -17.84
C ASN A 59 2.60 1.14 -19.02
N ALA A 60 3.06 -0.09 -19.25
CA ALA A 60 2.47 -0.97 -20.25
C ALA A 60 1.07 -1.45 -19.83
N HIS A 61 0.88 -1.80 -18.55
CA HIS A 61 -0.38 -2.32 -18.02
C HIS A 61 -0.55 -1.90 -16.54
N PRO A 62 -1.03 -0.67 -16.26
CA PRO A 62 -1.07 -0.16 -14.89
C PRO A 62 -2.23 -0.78 -14.10
N LEU A 63 -1.95 -1.23 -12.87
CA LEU A 63 -3.01 -1.68 -11.94
C LEU A 63 -3.95 -0.54 -11.53
N TRP A 64 -3.47 0.71 -11.62
CA TRP A 64 -4.27 1.92 -11.47
C TRP A 64 -4.29 2.68 -12.81
N PRO A 65 -5.34 2.51 -13.62
CA PRO A 65 -5.45 3.16 -14.92
C PRO A 65 -5.34 4.68 -14.83
N GLY A 66 -4.57 5.30 -15.74
CA GLY A 66 -4.35 6.75 -15.75
C GLY A 66 -3.27 7.24 -14.79
N LEU A 67 -2.63 6.35 -14.04
CA LEU A 67 -1.43 6.65 -13.26
C LEU A 67 -0.19 6.14 -14.01
N SER A 68 0.80 7.00 -14.20
CA SER A 68 2.06 6.70 -14.90
C SER A 68 3.25 6.94 -13.98
N LEU A 69 4.33 6.16 -14.18
CA LEU A 69 5.55 6.23 -13.40
C LEU A 69 6.75 6.61 -14.27
N ARG A 70 7.70 7.32 -13.68
CA ARG A 70 9.04 7.53 -14.25
C ARG A 70 10.09 7.43 -13.15
N THR A 71 11.13 6.63 -13.36
CA THR A 71 12.23 6.49 -12.40
C THR A 71 12.87 7.85 -12.09
N THR A 72 13.22 8.06 -10.82
CA THR A 72 14.02 9.20 -10.38
C THR A 72 15.00 8.76 -9.28
N LEU A 73 16.15 9.41 -9.23
CA LEU A 73 17.14 9.27 -8.16
C LEU A 73 17.27 10.57 -7.34
N ALA A 74 16.41 11.57 -7.60
CA ALA A 74 16.50 12.89 -6.98
C ALA A 74 15.92 12.96 -5.55
N MET A 75 15.29 11.89 -5.07
CA MET A 75 14.66 11.83 -3.75
C MET A 75 15.51 11.00 -2.78
N ASP A 76 16.62 11.57 -2.30
CA ASP A 76 17.47 10.96 -1.28
C ASP A 76 16.76 10.83 0.09
N GLU A 77 17.44 10.27 1.09
CA GLU A 77 16.93 10.13 2.45
C GLU A 77 16.67 11.46 3.18
N HIS A 78 17.32 12.55 2.76
CA HIS A 78 17.19 13.88 3.36
C HIS A 78 16.07 14.72 2.73
N THR A 79 15.51 14.26 1.62
CA THR A 79 14.41 14.92 0.91
C THR A 79 13.24 15.18 1.86
N PRO A 80 12.86 16.45 2.09
CA PRO A 80 11.79 16.80 3.01
C PRO A 80 10.42 16.27 2.55
N VAL A 81 9.63 15.81 3.52
CA VAL A 81 8.27 15.32 3.30
C VAL A 81 7.25 16.35 3.78
N GLN A 82 6.16 16.47 3.04
CA GLN A 82 4.97 17.22 3.41
C GLN A 82 3.82 16.24 3.62
N THR A 83 3.10 16.43 4.72
CA THR A 83 2.02 15.55 5.18
C THR A 83 0.69 16.30 5.17
N GLN A 84 -0.39 15.62 4.79
CA GLN A 84 -1.74 16.09 5.06
C GLN A 84 -2.12 15.62 6.47
N ALA A 85 -1.83 16.45 7.48
CA ALA A 85 -1.85 16.06 8.89
C ALA A 85 -3.14 15.35 9.35
N GLU A 86 -4.28 15.72 8.78
CA GLU A 86 -5.59 15.17 9.18
C GLU A 86 -6.02 13.92 8.40
N HIS A 87 -5.22 13.49 7.41
CA HIS A 87 -5.54 12.30 6.64
C HIS A 87 -5.42 11.04 7.53
N SER A 88 -6.37 10.11 7.40
CA SER A 88 -6.49 8.92 8.25
C SER A 88 -5.22 8.06 8.29
N PHE A 89 -4.53 7.89 7.17
CA PHE A 89 -3.23 7.22 7.10
C PHE A 89 -2.14 7.83 7.99
N LEU A 90 -2.29 9.10 8.41
CA LEU A 90 -1.33 9.78 9.28
C LEU A 90 -1.82 9.92 10.73
N THR A 91 -3.07 9.59 11.01
CA THR A 91 -3.68 9.80 12.33
C THR A 91 -4.14 8.51 13.01
N SER A 92 -4.39 7.41 12.28
CA SER A 92 -4.97 6.19 12.85
C SER A 92 -4.43 4.89 12.22
N PRO A 93 -4.19 3.83 13.01
CA PRO A 93 -4.30 3.80 14.48
C PRO A 93 -3.12 4.48 15.19
N ASN A 94 -2.07 4.84 14.46
CA ASN A 94 -0.90 5.53 15.02
C ASN A 94 -0.83 6.97 14.53
N LYS A 95 -0.59 7.93 15.43
CA LYS A 95 -0.27 9.30 15.02
C LYS A 95 1.15 9.34 14.42
N ILE A 96 1.25 9.78 13.18
CA ILE A 96 2.52 10.02 12.48
C ILE A 96 2.97 11.46 12.77
N THR A 97 4.23 11.60 13.12
CA THR A 97 4.84 12.88 13.54
C THR A 97 6.09 13.18 12.74
N ALA A 98 6.69 14.36 12.92
CA ALA A 98 7.97 14.69 12.31
C ALA A 98 9.09 13.70 12.68
N GLY A 99 9.03 13.10 13.88
CA GLY A 99 9.99 12.09 14.34
C GLY A 99 9.95 10.79 13.55
N ASP A 100 8.83 10.49 12.86
CA ASP A 100 8.64 9.27 12.08
C ASP A 100 9.40 9.27 10.74
N TRP A 101 10.13 10.33 10.45
CA TRP A 101 10.94 10.49 9.23
C TRP A 101 12.45 10.59 9.49
N GLN A 102 12.86 10.58 10.77
CA GLN A 102 14.27 10.67 11.20
C GLN A 102 15.03 9.38 10.95
N ASN A 103 16.32 9.46 10.62
CA ASN A 103 17.18 8.30 10.36
C ASN A 103 16.67 7.39 9.23
N TRP A 104 15.96 7.97 8.26
CA TRP A 104 15.57 7.29 7.04
C TRP A 104 16.80 6.91 6.23
N LEU A 105 16.77 5.77 5.55
CA LEU A 105 17.88 5.28 4.75
C LEU A 105 17.59 5.34 3.24
N TYR A 106 18.65 5.46 2.44
CA TYR A 106 18.68 5.27 0.98
C TYR A 106 17.95 6.31 0.12
N ALA A 107 16.62 6.40 0.24
CA ALA A 107 15.82 7.28 -0.59
C ALA A 107 14.48 7.56 0.07
N ARG A 108 13.82 8.67 -0.30
CA ARG A 108 12.45 8.94 0.14
C ARG A 108 11.42 8.26 -0.76
N GLY A 109 11.64 8.22 -2.07
CA GLY A 109 10.74 7.54 -3.03
C GLY A 109 11.46 7.11 -4.30
N TYR A 110 10.78 6.38 -5.17
CA TYR A 110 11.41 5.76 -6.35
C TYR A 110 11.03 6.38 -7.70
N SER A 111 9.83 6.95 -7.80
CA SER A 111 9.30 7.41 -9.08
C SER A 111 8.70 8.81 -8.99
N ILE A 112 8.76 9.53 -10.09
CA ILE A 112 7.84 10.63 -10.36
C ILE A 112 6.55 10.01 -10.85
N VAL A 113 5.44 10.43 -10.24
CA VAL A 113 4.09 9.96 -10.54
C VAL A 113 3.37 11.03 -11.36
N SER A 114 2.69 10.63 -12.43
CA SER A 114 1.96 11.54 -13.31
C SER A 114 0.73 10.87 -13.91
N GLY A 115 0.02 11.59 -14.78
CA GLY A 115 -1.13 11.07 -15.52
C GLY A 115 -2.48 11.58 -15.02
N PRO A 116 -3.56 11.34 -15.79
CA PRO A 116 -4.89 11.90 -15.52
C PRO A 116 -5.54 11.40 -14.22
N ALA A 117 -5.09 10.29 -13.65
CA ALA A 117 -5.60 9.80 -12.36
C ALA A 117 -5.03 10.58 -11.16
N LEU A 118 -3.84 11.18 -11.29
CA LEU A 118 -3.17 11.86 -10.18
C LEU A 118 -4.01 13.01 -9.58
N PRO A 119 -4.61 13.92 -10.37
CA PRO A 119 -5.47 14.97 -9.81
C PRO A 119 -6.74 14.47 -9.12
N GLN A 120 -7.14 13.22 -9.36
CA GLN A 120 -8.33 12.59 -8.78
C GLN A 120 -8.01 11.81 -7.49
N ALA A 121 -6.72 11.64 -7.19
CA ALA A 121 -6.25 10.93 -6.02
C ALA A 121 -6.04 11.88 -4.84
N GLU A 122 -6.29 11.38 -3.64
CA GLU A 122 -5.78 11.96 -2.42
C GLU A 122 -4.26 11.70 -2.35
N VAL A 123 -3.50 12.70 -1.91
CA VAL A 123 -2.03 12.61 -1.78
C VAL A 123 -1.62 12.95 -0.35
N PRO A 124 -1.72 11.99 0.59
CA PRO A 124 -1.48 12.24 2.01
C PRO A 124 -0.03 12.58 2.33
N LEU A 125 0.89 12.14 1.47
CA LEU A 125 2.32 12.32 1.62
C LEU A 125 2.96 12.66 0.27
N LYS A 126 3.75 13.73 0.23
CA LYS A 126 4.51 14.17 -0.94
C LYS A 126 5.84 14.80 -0.52
N THR A 127 6.76 14.99 -1.46
CA THR A 127 7.97 15.79 -1.23
C THR A 127 7.64 17.28 -1.17
N ALA A 128 8.58 18.10 -0.70
CA ALA A 128 8.46 19.55 -0.77
C ALA A 128 8.20 20.08 -2.20
N ASP A 129 8.80 19.44 -3.21
CA ASP A 129 8.61 19.76 -4.63
C ASP A 129 7.33 19.16 -5.24
N GLY A 130 6.46 18.58 -4.41
CA GLY A 130 5.15 18.08 -4.82
C GLY A 130 5.13 16.69 -5.44
N ILE A 131 6.24 15.94 -5.41
CA ILE A 131 6.25 14.55 -5.90
C ILE A 131 5.48 13.67 -4.91
N ALA A 132 4.43 13.01 -5.38
CA ALA A 132 3.60 12.15 -4.55
C ALA A 132 4.37 10.92 -4.04
N LEU A 133 4.34 10.70 -2.72
CA LEU A 133 4.97 9.57 -2.04
C LEU A 133 3.94 8.52 -1.58
N LEU A 134 2.71 8.96 -1.33
CA LEU A 134 1.56 8.10 -1.02
C LEU A 134 0.35 8.66 -1.75
N LEU A 135 -0.33 7.82 -2.53
CA LEU A 135 -1.53 8.18 -3.27
C LEU A 135 -2.64 7.21 -2.96
N THR A 136 -3.86 7.70 -2.85
CA THR A 136 -5.01 6.84 -2.58
C THR A 136 -6.29 7.36 -3.19
N GLN A 137 -7.18 6.46 -3.58
CA GLN A 137 -8.49 6.83 -4.13
C GLN A 137 -9.51 5.75 -3.79
N ARG A 138 -10.75 6.16 -3.53
CA ARG A 138 -11.89 5.23 -3.48
C ARG A 138 -12.08 4.57 -4.84
N LEU A 139 -12.28 3.26 -4.84
CA LEU A 139 -12.55 2.49 -6.03
C LEU A 139 -13.73 1.55 -5.73
N GLY A 140 -14.91 1.86 -6.27
CA GLY A 140 -16.15 1.18 -5.88
C GLY A 140 -16.42 1.33 -4.38
N GLN A 141 -16.65 0.22 -3.69
CA GLN A 141 -16.86 0.16 -2.24
C GLN A 141 -15.55 0.14 -1.45
N GLY A 142 -14.41 -0.07 -2.12
CA GLY A 142 -13.10 -0.18 -1.48
C GLY A 142 -12.14 0.91 -1.90
N ARG A 143 -10.86 0.56 -1.95
CA ARG A 143 -9.79 1.56 -2.14
C ARG A 143 -8.58 0.97 -2.86
N ILE A 144 -7.94 1.82 -3.66
CA ILE A 144 -6.62 1.56 -4.23
C ILE A 144 -5.62 2.58 -3.68
N THR A 145 -4.44 2.10 -3.28
CA THR A 145 -3.37 2.93 -2.72
C THR A 145 -2.05 2.58 -3.39
N TYR A 146 -1.37 3.58 -3.94
CA TYR A 146 -0.01 3.44 -4.46
C TYR A 146 0.98 4.05 -3.48
N VAL A 147 1.92 3.24 -3.01
CA VAL A 147 2.96 3.64 -2.06
C VAL A 147 4.26 3.79 -2.82
N ASN A 148 4.57 5.02 -3.23
CA ASN A 148 5.83 5.36 -3.91
C ASN A 148 7.01 5.51 -2.91
N LEU A 149 6.69 5.71 -1.64
CA LEU A 149 7.64 5.82 -0.55
C LEU A 149 8.55 4.60 -0.46
N ALA A 150 9.84 4.82 -0.23
CA ALA A 150 10.82 3.74 -0.12
C ALA A 150 10.76 3.02 1.25
N LEU A 151 9.66 2.30 1.48
CA LEU A 151 9.39 1.59 2.73
C LEU A 151 10.31 0.39 2.96
N LYS A 152 10.65 -0.37 1.92
CA LYS A 152 11.36 -1.66 2.07
C LYS A 152 12.67 -1.55 2.85
N PRO A 153 13.62 -0.63 2.53
CA PRO A 153 14.84 -0.48 3.32
C PRO A 153 14.56 -0.14 4.79
N GLN A 154 13.51 0.63 5.07
CA GLN A 154 13.15 1.03 6.43
C GLN A 154 12.53 -0.13 7.22
N LEU A 155 11.70 -0.94 6.58
CA LEU A 155 11.12 -2.13 7.18
C LEU A 155 12.22 -3.15 7.52
N LEU A 156 13.20 -3.33 6.63
CA LEU A 156 14.37 -4.17 6.89
C LEU A 156 15.25 -3.62 8.03
N ASN A 157 15.28 -2.30 8.21
CA ASN A 157 15.99 -1.62 9.30
C ASN A 157 15.16 -1.45 10.59
N ILE A 158 13.98 -2.08 10.68
CA ILE A 158 13.12 -2.02 11.88
C ILE A 158 12.73 -0.56 12.24
N HIS A 159 12.58 0.31 11.24
CA HIS A 159 12.30 1.72 11.46
C HIS A 159 10.86 1.93 11.96
N ALA A 160 10.70 2.36 13.21
CA ALA A 160 9.40 2.46 13.87
C ALA A 160 8.34 3.28 13.08
N GLY A 161 8.72 4.42 12.50
CA GLY A 161 7.81 5.24 11.70
C GLY A 161 7.30 4.56 10.43
N ALA A 162 8.11 3.71 9.80
CA ALA A 162 7.71 2.96 8.62
C ALA A 162 6.70 1.86 8.98
N PHE A 163 6.90 1.17 10.12
CA PHE A 163 5.94 0.19 10.63
C PHE A 163 4.62 0.85 11.03
N ARG A 164 4.66 2.00 11.71
CA ARG A 164 3.44 2.75 12.07
C ARG A 164 2.66 3.19 10.82
N LEU A 165 3.34 3.79 9.84
CA LEU A 165 2.70 4.21 8.60
C LEU A 165 2.11 3.01 7.84
N LEU A 166 2.84 1.90 7.74
CA LEU A 166 2.34 0.69 7.10
C LEU A 166 1.09 0.15 7.84
N ALA A 167 1.12 0.09 9.17
CA ALA A 167 -0.03 -0.34 9.96
C ALA A 167 -1.25 0.57 9.72
N ASN A 168 -1.06 1.88 9.62
CA ASN A 168 -2.13 2.83 9.30
C ASN A 168 -2.72 2.61 7.90
N ILE A 169 -1.87 2.40 6.89
CA ILE A 169 -2.32 2.11 5.53
C ILE A 169 -3.13 0.81 5.52
N LEU A 170 -2.65 -0.25 6.17
CA LEU A 170 -3.31 -1.56 6.18
C LEU A 170 -4.58 -1.60 7.04
N SER A 171 -4.68 -0.78 8.09
CA SER A 171 -5.85 -0.75 8.99
C SER A 171 -6.97 0.16 8.48
N CYS A 172 -6.79 0.79 7.32
CA CYS A 172 -7.72 1.79 6.85
C CYS A 172 -9.01 1.13 6.33
N ASP A 173 -10.08 1.25 7.11
CA ASP A 173 -11.40 0.77 6.74
C ASP A 173 -11.83 1.34 5.37
N PRO A 174 -11.94 0.52 4.31
CA PRO A 174 -12.34 0.95 2.97
C PRO A 174 -13.70 1.63 2.92
N ALA A 175 -14.62 1.26 3.83
CA ALA A 175 -16.01 1.69 3.83
C ALA A 175 -16.27 2.92 4.72
N GLY A 176 -15.42 3.21 5.72
CA GLY A 176 -15.75 4.19 6.75
C GLY A 176 -16.92 3.76 7.64
N ALA A 177 -17.27 2.47 7.62
CA ALA A 177 -18.30 1.86 8.43
C ALA A 177 -17.68 0.60 9.03
N GLY A 178 -17.27 0.72 10.29
CA GLY A 178 -16.51 -0.29 11.01
C GLY A 178 -17.03 -1.70 10.75
N ARG A 179 -16.29 -2.45 9.94
CA ARG A 179 -16.36 -3.91 9.99
C ARG A 179 -15.82 -4.29 11.38
N PRO A 180 -16.61 -4.94 12.25
CA PRO A 180 -16.09 -5.40 13.52
C PRO A 180 -14.94 -6.35 13.21
N MET A 181 -13.74 -6.01 13.70
CA MET A 181 -12.57 -6.86 13.65
C MET A 181 -12.99 -8.25 14.12
N ALA A 182 -12.92 -9.26 13.25
CA ALA A 182 -13.33 -10.60 13.59
C ALA A 182 -12.44 -11.11 14.74
N VAL A 183 -12.95 -11.05 15.96
CA VAL A 183 -12.29 -11.64 17.13
C VAL A 183 -12.30 -13.14 16.90
N SER A 184 -11.11 -13.71 16.68
CA SER A 184 -10.94 -15.17 16.61
C SER A 184 -11.60 -15.83 17.82
N PRO A 185 -12.41 -16.88 17.65
CA PRO A 185 -12.98 -17.60 18.79
C PRO A 185 -11.86 -18.14 19.68
N PRO A 186 -12.01 -18.14 21.01
CA PRO A 186 -11.03 -18.74 21.89
C PRO A 186 -10.86 -20.23 21.56
N GLU A 187 -9.61 -20.69 21.49
CA GLU A 187 -9.27 -22.09 21.29
C GLU A 187 -10.00 -22.95 22.33
N ARG A 188 -10.84 -23.88 21.87
CA ARG A 188 -11.42 -24.92 22.71
C ARG A 188 -10.28 -25.80 23.20
N ARG A 189 -9.85 -25.59 24.45
CA ARG A 189 -9.07 -26.60 25.18
C ARG A 189 -9.94 -27.85 25.31
N SER A 190 -9.48 -28.93 24.71
CA SER A 190 -10.03 -30.26 24.93
C SER A 190 -9.74 -30.66 26.38
N GLU A 191 -10.75 -30.59 27.24
CA GLU A 191 -10.70 -31.29 28.52
C GLU A 191 -10.69 -32.80 28.24
N GLY A 192 -9.61 -33.44 28.68
CA GLY A 192 -9.46 -34.89 28.63
C GLY A 192 -10.53 -35.55 29.50
N LYS A 193 -11.21 -36.53 28.92
CA LYS A 193 -12.03 -37.48 29.68
C LYS A 193 -11.10 -38.33 30.54
N SER A 194 -11.28 -38.29 31.87
CA SER A 194 -10.96 -39.41 32.76
C SER A 194 -12.12 -40.40 32.78
#